data_AF-A0A2C6B541-F1
#
_entry.id   AF-A0A2C6B541-F1
#
_cell.length_a   1.000
_cell.length_b   1.000
_cell.length_c   1.000
_cell.angle_alpha   90.00
_cell.angle_beta   90.00
_cell.angle_gamma   90.00
#
_symmetry.space_group_name_H-M   'P 1'
#
loop_
_entity.id
_entity.type
_entity.pdbx_description
1 polymer ?
#
loop_
_entity_poly.entity_id
_entity_poly.type
_entity_poly.pdbx_seq_one_letter_code
_entity_poly.pdbx_strand_id
1 'polypeptide(L)'
;MLKYLKSLFYLFIFFNFSSNLLATGIVSQEKLYGITIDDSWYDNVKTEDIIEGIKNLPVKPVVRIVMTKDIKPKEYISLFKKIHKVAYIMAQPVDSFEMSSYKNVESYRKRFEDSYKYLKNYVDIWEIGNEVNGEEWIKESPKFTAKKIYSAYKFIKSKNGITALTSYYFPPEENKISMENWLKKYIPVDMKNGLDYVFISYYEDDNEGFQPKWKDVFTSLEKIFPNSKLGIGECGNTSQNATKESKIKMINHYYSMPKYTTNYIGGYFWWNWVQDCIPHKNNEVWLELSNNMK
;
A
#
# COMPACT_ATOMS: atom_id res chain seq x y z
N MET A 1 -38.34 -58.18 -27.86
CA MET A 1 -37.51 -57.24 -28.65
C MET A 1 -37.19 -56.03 -27.78
N LEU A 2 -35.91 -55.60 -27.79
CA LEU A 2 -35.30 -54.42 -27.11
C LEU A 2 -35.28 -54.49 -25.57
N LYS A 3 -34.18 -54.83 -24.86
CA LYS A 3 -32.85 -54.16 -24.70
C LYS A 3 -32.94 -52.65 -24.46
N TYR A 4 -32.69 -52.20 -23.22
CA TYR A 4 -32.01 -50.96 -22.78
C TYR A 4 -31.90 -51.05 -21.24
N LEU A 5 -30.78 -51.42 -20.60
CA LEU A 5 -29.52 -50.68 -20.35
C LEU A 5 -29.70 -49.18 -20.05
N LYS A 6 -29.42 -48.79 -18.79
CA LYS A 6 -28.91 -47.50 -18.25
C LYS A 6 -29.45 -47.31 -16.82
N SER A 7 -28.77 -46.81 -15.81
CA SER A 7 -27.37 -46.50 -15.50
C SER A 7 -27.43 -46.07 -14.04
N LEU A 8 -26.74 -46.73 -13.10
CA LEU A 8 -26.58 -46.22 -11.74
C LEU A 8 -25.72 -44.96 -11.80
N PHE A 9 -26.31 -43.80 -11.49
CA PHE A 9 -25.57 -42.57 -11.28
C PHE A 9 -25.14 -42.52 -9.81
N TYR A 10 -23.92 -42.96 -9.51
CA TYR A 10 -23.26 -42.61 -8.25
C TYR A 10 -22.79 -41.16 -8.36
N LEU A 11 -23.48 -40.27 -7.66
CA LEU A 11 -23.10 -38.87 -7.51
C LEU A 11 -21.90 -38.80 -6.55
N PHE A 12 -20.68 -38.95 -7.05
CA PHE A 12 -19.47 -38.58 -6.32
C PHE A 12 -19.39 -37.06 -6.28
N ILE A 13 -19.91 -36.46 -5.20
CA ILE A 13 -19.62 -35.07 -4.86
C ILE A 13 -18.18 -35.03 -4.36
N PHE A 14 -17.24 -34.76 -5.26
CA PHE A 14 -15.92 -34.28 -4.87
C PHE A 14 -16.09 -32.89 -4.27
N PHE A 15 -16.17 -32.82 -2.93
CA PHE A 15 -15.83 -31.61 -2.21
C PHE A 15 -14.36 -31.33 -2.48
N ASN A 16 -14.07 -30.53 -3.50
CA ASN A 16 -12.82 -29.80 -3.59
C ASN A 16 -12.79 -28.84 -2.40
N PHE A 17 -12.29 -29.30 -1.26
CA PHE A 17 -11.71 -28.43 -0.26
C PHE A 17 -10.48 -27.79 -0.92
N SER A 18 -10.71 -26.67 -1.60
CA SER A 18 -9.64 -25.79 -2.03
C SER A 18 -8.94 -25.30 -0.77
N SER A 19 -7.66 -25.67 -0.65
CA SER A 19 -6.74 -25.23 0.38
C SER A 19 -6.42 -23.74 0.20
N ASN A 20 -7.40 -22.88 0.40
CA ASN A 20 -7.28 -21.42 0.42
C ASN A 20 -7.54 -20.87 1.83
N LEU A 21 -7.11 -21.60 2.86
CA LEU A 21 -7.22 -21.18 4.25
C LEU A 21 -6.01 -20.35 4.73
N LEU A 22 -5.42 -19.53 3.85
CA LEU A 22 -4.25 -18.69 4.17
C LEU A 22 -4.35 -17.24 3.69
N ALA A 23 -5.52 -16.77 3.22
CA ALA A 23 -5.71 -15.38 2.80
C ALA A 23 -6.66 -14.58 3.73
N THR A 24 -6.85 -15.02 4.97
CA THR A 24 -7.88 -14.45 5.87
C THR A 24 -7.35 -13.49 6.95
N GLY A 25 -6.09 -13.05 6.88
CA GLY A 25 -5.45 -12.29 7.98
C GLY A 25 -5.79 -10.79 8.05
N ILE A 26 -5.72 -10.06 6.92
CA ILE A 26 -5.94 -8.60 6.91
C ILE A 26 -7.42 -8.21 6.87
N VAL A 27 -8.29 -9.07 6.33
CA VAL A 27 -9.66 -8.71 5.95
C VAL A 27 -10.55 -8.36 7.17
N SER A 28 -10.12 -8.67 8.39
CA SER A 28 -10.90 -8.43 9.61
C SER A 28 -10.52 -7.16 10.41
N GLN A 29 -9.58 -6.33 9.96
CA GLN A 29 -9.26 -5.10 10.69
C GLN A 29 -10.20 -3.95 10.30
N GLU A 30 -10.94 -3.40 11.28
CA GLU A 30 -11.78 -2.22 11.08
C GLU A 30 -10.97 -0.96 10.76
N LYS A 31 -9.72 -0.90 11.26
CA LYS A 31 -8.76 0.18 11.06
C LYS A 31 -7.36 -0.39 10.79
N LEU A 32 -6.66 0.15 9.79
CA LEU A 32 -5.26 -0.17 9.50
C LEU A 32 -4.35 0.92 10.07
N TYR A 33 -3.24 0.45 10.67
CA TYR A 33 -2.13 1.27 11.12
C TYR A 33 -0.90 0.91 10.30
N GLY A 34 -0.45 1.85 9.47
CA GLY A 34 0.65 1.67 8.53
C GLY A 34 1.96 2.27 9.02
N ILE A 35 3.07 1.63 8.75
CA ILE A 35 4.43 2.20 8.90
C ILE A 35 5.27 1.83 7.68
N THR A 36 6.25 2.65 7.30
CA THR A 36 7.06 2.42 6.10
C THR A 36 8.50 2.04 6.44
N ILE A 37 9.02 1.07 5.69
CA ILE A 37 10.44 0.69 5.65
C ILE A 37 10.89 0.88 4.20
N ASP A 38 11.79 1.84 3.97
CA ASP A 38 12.45 2.03 2.67
C ASP A 38 13.80 1.31 2.63
N ASP A 39 14.73 1.67 1.74
CA ASP A 39 16.07 1.06 1.70
C ASP A 39 17.16 1.97 2.32
N SER A 40 16.84 3.21 2.73
CA SER A 40 17.85 4.17 3.21
C SER A 40 18.44 3.84 4.58
N TRP A 41 17.90 2.83 5.28
CA TRP A 41 18.32 2.44 6.62
C TRP A 41 19.43 1.39 6.66
N TYR A 42 19.70 0.66 5.57
CA TYR A 42 20.55 -0.54 5.59
C TYR A 42 21.93 -0.35 6.21
N ASP A 43 22.55 0.82 6.00
CA ASP A 43 23.90 1.11 6.51
C ASP A 43 23.90 1.67 7.94
N ASN A 44 22.74 2.09 8.45
CA ASN A 44 22.62 2.89 9.67
C ASN A 44 21.86 2.18 10.80
N VAL A 45 20.96 1.25 10.47
CA VAL A 45 20.05 0.61 11.42
C VAL A 45 20.09 -0.90 11.26
N LYS A 46 20.17 -1.65 12.37
CA LYS A 46 20.12 -3.11 12.33
C LYS A 46 18.68 -3.57 12.12
N THR A 47 18.51 -4.60 11.29
CA THR A 47 17.19 -5.22 11.07
C THR A 47 16.56 -5.70 12.38
N GLU A 48 17.36 -6.12 13.36
CA GLU A 48 16.90 -6.55 14.68
C GLU A 48 16.25 -5.41 15.47
N ASP A 49 16.77 -4.19 15.38
CA ASP A 49 16.20 -3.01 16.06
C ASP A 49 14.86 -2.62 15.44
N ILE A 50 14.73 -2.74 14.12
CA ILE A 50 13.47 -2.56 13.38
C ILE A 50 12.43 -3.57 13.85
N ILE A 51 12.79 -4.87 13.88
CA ILE A 51 11.88 -5.94 14.32
C ILE A 51 11.43 -5.72 15.77
N GLU A 52 12.35 -5.31 16.64
CA GLU A 52 12.04 -5.04 18.03
C GLU A 52 11.10 -3.82 18.17
N GLY A 53 11.33 -2.76 17.40
CA GLY A 53 10.43 -1.60 17.37
C GLY A 53 9.02 -1.95 16.90
N ILE A 54 8.87 -2.84 15.91
CA ILE A 54 7.56 -3.30 15.44
C ILE A 54 6.86 -4.15 16.50
N LYS A 55 7.58 -5.09 17.12
CA LYS A 55 7.03 -6.00 18.13
C LYS A 55 6.45 -5.30 19.35
N ASN A 56 6.98 -4.14 19.69
CA ASN A 56 6.56 -3.37 20.85
C ASN A 56 5.39 -2.41 20.54
N LEU A 57 4.90 -2.35 19.29
CA LEU A 57 3.67 -1.62 18.97
C LEU A 57 2.45 -2.33 19.57
N PRO A 58 1.42 -1.59 20.03
CA PRO A 58 0.29 -2.17 20.75
C PRO A 58 -0.67 -2.96 19.84
N VAL A 59 -0.58 -2.75 18.53
CA VAL A 59 -1.36 -3.47 17.51
C VAL A 59 -0.42 -4.01 16.46
N LYS A 60 -0.80 -5.11 15.79
CA LYS A 60 -0.05 -5.65 14.65
C LYS A 60 -0.23 -4.71 13.44
N PRO A 61 0.81 -3.98 12.99
CA PRO A 61 0.68 -2.98 11.94
C PRO A 61 0.72 -3.63 10.55
N VAL A 62 0.45 -2.82 9.53
CA VAL A 62 0.84 -3.08 8.14
C VAL A 62 2.14 -2.36 7.85
N VAL A 63 3.21 -3.11 7.60
CA VAL A 63 4.48 -2.55 7.17
C VAL A 63 4.47 -2.43 5.65
N ARG A 64 4.57 -1.20 5.15
CA ARG A 64 4.85 -0.92 3.75
C ARG A 64 6.34 -1.03 3.51
N ILE A 65 6.75 -1.92 2.61
CA ILE A 65 8.16 -2.09 2.25
C ILE A 65 8.39 -1.55 0.84
N VAL A 66 9.13 -0.45 0.76
CA VAL A 66 9.56 0.16 -0.50
C VAL A 66 10.77 -0.59 -1.03
N MET A 67 10.70 -1.03 -2.28
CA MET A 67 11.78 -1.79 -2.91
C MET A 67 12.46 -0.95 -4.00
N THR A 68 13.76 -0.67 -3.85
CA THR A 68 14.54 0.01 -4.89
C THR A 68 14.62 -0.80 -6.18
N LYS A 69 14.73 -0.10 -7.31
CA LYS A 69 14.91 -0.72 -8.63
C LYS A 69 16.20 -1.53 -8.74
N ASP A 70 17.22 -1.20 -7.95
CA ASP A 70 18.58 -1.75 -8.09
C ASP A 70 18.75 -3.10 -7.38
N ILE A 71 17.90 -3.41 -6.39
CA ILE A 71 17.91 -4.68 -5.66
C ILE A 71 16.89 -5.64 -6.28
N LYS A 72 17.29 -6.88 -6.53
CA LYS A 72 16.39 -7.90 -7.07
C LYS A 72 15.39 -8.35 -6.00
N PRO A 73 14.12 -8.65 -6.35
CA PRO A 73 13.14 -9.08 -5.35
C PRO A 73 13.54 -10.32 -4.53
N LYS A 74 14.38 -11.21 -5.07
CA LYS A 74 14.90 -12.37 -4.34
C LYS A 74 15.74 -11.98 -3.11
N GLU A 75 16.43 -10.85 -3.15
CA GLU A 75 17.32 -10.40 -2.08
C GLU A 75 16.54 -9.90 -0.87
N TYR A 76 15.29 -9.47 -1.07
CA TYR A 76 14.36 -9.07 0.00
C TYR A 76 13.78 -10.23 0.81
N ILE A 77 13.97 -11.50 0.40
CA ILE A 77 13.34 -12.66 1.06
C ILE A 77 13.62 -12.67 2.57
N SER A 78 14.86 -12.37 2.98
CA SER A 78 15.23 -12.38 4.40
C SER A 78 14.47 -11.32 5.21
N LEU A 79 14.40 -10.09 4.69
CA LEU A 79 13.68 -8.99 5.32
C LEU A 79 12.19 -9.30 5.42
N PHE A 80 11.55 -9.62 4.29
CA PHE A 80 10.11 -9.91 4.24
C PHE A 80 9.74 -11.07 5.17
N LYS A 81 10.53 -12.16 5.18
CA LYS A 81 10.31 -13.29 6.08
C LYS A 81 10.43 -12.91 7.55
N LYS A 82 11.35 -12.01 7.92
CA LYS A 82 11.51 -11.55 9.31
C LYS A 82 10.37 -10.62 9.72
N ILE A 83 10.01 -9.65 8.89
CA ILE A 83 8.96 -8.67 9.16
C ILE A 83 7.57 -9.32 9.20
N HIS A 84 7.26 -10.25 8.29
CA HIS A 84 5.95 -10.92 8.24
C HIS A 84 5.63 -11.75 9.50
N LYS A 85 6.63 -12.04 10.36
CA LYS A 85 6.40 -12.67 11.67
C LYS A 85 5.78 -11.72 12.71
N VAL A 86 5.93 -10.41 12.52
CA VAL A 86 5.59 -9.38 13.51
C VAL A 86 4.64 -8.31 12.97
N ALA A 87 4.44 -8.25 11.65
CA ALA A 87 3.53 -7.35 10.96
C ALA A 87 2.88 -8.02 9.76
N TYR A 88 1.84 -7.39 9.22
CA TYR A 88 1.42 -7.64 7.84
C TYR A 88 2.30 -6.85 6.88
N ILE A 89 2.38 -7.24 5.61
CA ILE A 89 3.23 -6.57 4.61
C ILE A 89 2.41 -6.07 3.43
N MET A 90 2.53 -4.77 3.16
CA MET A 90 2.25 -4.18 1.85
C MET A 90 3.56 -4.02 1.09
N ALA A 91 3.72 -4.77 -0.01
CA ALA A 91 4.89 -4.62 -0.87
C ALA A 91 4.68 -3.46 -1.84
N GLN A 92 5.68 -2.59 -1.97
CA GLN A 92 5.76 -1.58 -3.02
C GLN A 92 6.95 -1.91 -3.94
N PRO A 93 6.74 -2.72 -5.00
CA PRO A 93 7.83 -3.11 -5.91
C PRO A 93 8.43 -1.98 -6.73
N VAL A 94 7.69 -0.88 -6.93
CA VAL A 94 8.10 0.28 -7.72
C VAL A 94 7.65 1.56 -7.05
N ASP A 95 8.63 2.39 -6.67
CA ASP A 95 8.39 3.76 -6.23
C ASP A 95 8.10 4.73 -7.39
N SER A 96 7.34 5.79 -7.10
CA SER A 96 6.90 6.80 -8.06
C SER A 96 8.08 7.48 -8.77
N PHE A 97 9.15 7.80 -8.03
CA PHE A 97 10.38 8.39 -8.58
C PHE A 97 11.11 7.43 -9.55
N GLU A 98 10.91 6.12 -9.38
CA GLU A 98 11.56 5.10 -10.19
C GLU A 98 10.69 4.57 -11.34
N MET A 99 9.43 5.00 -11.45
CA MET A 99 8.51 4.52 -12.49
C MET A 99 9.04 4.73 -13.91
N SER A 100 9.77 5.83 -14.16
CA SER A 100 10.37 6.13 -15.47
C SER A 100 11.57 5.27 -15.84
N SER A 101 12.15 4.54 -14.89
CA SER A 101 13.21 3.57 -15.18
C SER A 101 12.66 2.37 -15.97
N TYR A 102 11.37 2.02 -15.78
CA TYR A 102 10.68 0.93 -16.47
C TYR A 102 10.18 1.37 -17.85
N LYS A 103 11.03 1.29 -18.87
CA LYS A 103 10.78 1.90 -20.20
C LYS A 103 9.54 1.42 -20.98
N ASN A 104 8.88 0.35 -20.55
CA ASN A 104 7.68 -0.19 -21.19
C ASN A 104 6.75 -0.87 -20.17
N VAL A 105 5.57 -1.25 -20.64
CA VAL A 105 4.55 -1.90 -19.81
C VAL A 105 5.00 -3.27 -19.33
N GLU A 106 5.76 -3.98 -20.18
CA GLU A 106 6.29 -5.30 -19.90
C GLU A 106 7.36 -5.27 -18.80
N SER A 107 8.27 -4.30 -18.81
CA SER A 107 9.31 -4.17 -17.79
C SER A 107 8.73 -3.80 -16.43
N TYR A 108 7.73 -2.92 -16.40
CA TYR A 108 6.97 -2.62 -15.18
C TYR A 108 6.27 -3.88 -14.65
N ARG A 109 5.49 -4.58 -15.49
CA ARG A 109 4.84 -5.85 -15.10
C ARG A 109 5.84 -6.90 -14.64
N LYS A 110 6.99 -7.02 -15.30
CA LYS A 110 8.03 -8.00 -14.96
C LYS A 110 8.57 -7.81 -13.54
N ARG A 111 8.67 -6.57 -13.06
CA ARG A 111 9.04 -6.28 -11.66
C ARG A 111 8.04 -6.89 -10.68
N PHE A 112 6.73 -6.81 -10.98
CA PHE A 112 5.68 -7.44 -10.17
C PHE A 112 5.71 -8.96 -10.29
N GLU A 113 5.97 -9.52 -11.47
CA GLU A 113 6.10 -10.96 -11.67
C GLU A 113 7.26 -11.56 -10.86
N ASP A 114 8.42 -10.90 -10.90
CA ASP A 114 9.58 -11.31 -10.13
C ASP A 114 9.33 -11.16 -8.63
N SER A 115 8.71 -10.06 -8.21
CA SER A 115 8.35 -9.85 -6.80
C SER A 115 7.37 -10.90 -6.31
N TYR A 116 6.31 -11.18 -7.06
CA TYR A 116 5.36 -12.25 -6.74
C TYR A 116 6.03 -13.63 -6.69
N LYS A 117 6.91 -13.94 -7.64
CA LYS A 117 7.64 -15.22 -7.68
C LYS A 117 8.41 -15.48 -6.38
N TYR A 118 9.08 -14.48 -5.82
CA TYR A 118 9.96 -14.65 -4.67
C TYR A 118 9.31 -14.32 -3.33
N LEU A 119 8.36 -13.38 -3.30
CA LEU A 119 7.89 -12.75 -2.05
C LEU A 119 6.45 -13.06 -1.69
N LYS A 120 5.64 -13.66 -2.58
CA LYS A 120 4.19 -13.88 -2.35
C LYS A 120 3.80 -14.55 -1.03
N ASN A 121 4.66 -15.39 -0.46
CA ASN A 121 4.37 -16.08 0.80
C ASN A 121 4.54 -15.18 2.04
N TYR A 122 4.99 -13.94 1.84
CA TYR A 122 5.23 -12.95 2.89
C TYR A 122 4.52 -11.62 2.61
N VAL A 123 3.75 -11.53 1.52
CA VAL A 123 3.10 -10.29 1.09
C VAL A 123 1.60 -10.47 1.19
N ASP A 124 0.98 -9.59 1.97
CA ASP A 124 -0.47 -9.57 2.16
C ASP A 124 -1.15 -8.62 1.17
N ILE A 125 -0.51 -7.48 0.84
CA ILE A 125 -1.03 -6.45 -0.07
C ILE A 125 0.03 -6.09 -1.11
N TRP A 126 -0.35 -5.98 -2.38
CA TRP A 126 0.51 -5.48 -3.45
C TRP A 126 0.12 -4.07 -3.85
N GLU A 127 0.99 -3.10 -3.59
CA GLU A 127 0.81 -1.74 -4.11
C GLU A 127 1.23 -1.70 -5.58
N ILE A 128 0.23 -1.63 -6.48
CA ILE A 128 0.44 -1.75 -7.93
C ILE A 128 0.82 -0.45 -8.62
N GLY A 129 0.93 0.64 -7.86
CA GLY A 129 1.34 1.97 -8.29
C GLY A 129 1.36 2.93 -7.12
N ASN A 130 2.48 3.64 -6.97
CA ASN A 130 2.65 4.72 -6.01
C ASN A 130 2.48 6.08 -6.69
N GLU A 131 1.82 7.02 -6.00
CA GLU A 131 1.60 8.42 -6.41
C GLU A 131 1.38 8.63 -7.91
N VAL A 132 0.50 7.82 -8.50
CA VAL A 132 0.45 7.60 -9.95
C VAL A 132 0.10 8.84 -10.79
N ASN A 133 -0.41 9.88 -10.14
CA ASN A 133 -0.74 11.17 -10.73
C ASN A 133 0.35 12.25 -10.55
N GLY A 134 1.51 11.88 -10.01
CA GLY A 134 2.70 12.72 -9.83
C GLY A 134 3.51 12.93 -11.10
N GLU A 135 2.95 13.61 -12.10
CA GLU A 135 3.59 13.78 -13.43
C GLU A 135 5.01 14.39 -13.35
N GLU A 136 5.26 15.27 -12.38
CA GLU A 136 6.53 16.01 -12.24
C GLU A 136 7.71 15.12 -11.85
N TRP A 137 7.52 14.20 -10.90
CA TRP A 137 8.57 13.28 -10.46
C TRP A 137 8.58 11.97 -11.26
N ILE A 138 7.41 11.50 -11.72
CA ILE A 138 7.34 10.33 -12.60
C ILE A 138 7.96 10.66 -13.96
N LYS A 139 7.82 11.89 -14.48
CA LYS A 139 8.37 12.34 -15.78
C LYS A 139 7.90 11.48 -16.97
N GLU A 140 6.64 11.04 -16.93
CA GLU A 140 6.00 10.28 -18.00
C GLU A 140 4.56 10.73 -18.24
N SER A 141 4.01 10.42 -19.42
CA SER A 141 2.60 10.76 -19.71
C SER A 141 1.63 9.94 -18.82
N PRO A 142 0.55 10.55 -18.30
CA PRO A 142 -0.48 9.87 -17.51
C PRO A 142 -1.04 8.59 -18.14
N LYS A 143 -1.28 8.62 -19.45
CA LYS A 143 -1.82 7.49 -20.20
C LYS A 143 -0.85 6.30 -20.18
N PHE A 144 0.45 6.56 -20.17
CA PHE A 144 1.47 5.52 -20.12
C PHE A 144 1.63 4.97 -18.70
N THR A 145 1.67 5.83 -17.69
CA THR A 145 1.63 5.45 -16.27
C THR A 145 0.44 4.54 -15.98
N ALA A 146 -0.76 4.93 -16.41
CA ALA A 146 -1.99 4.16 -16.24
C ALA A 146 -1.92 2.77 -16.91
N LYS A 147 -1.30 2.65 -18.09
CA LYS A 147 -1.11 1.35 -18.76
C LYS A 147 -0.17 0.43 -17.97
N LYS A 148 0.91 0.96 -17.39
CA LYS A 148 1.85 0.21 -16.56
C LYS A 148 1.17 -0.37 -15.32
N ILE A 149 0.53 0.49 -14.53
CA ILE A 149 -0.14 0.08 -13.29
C ILE A 149 -1.32 -0.87 -13.56
N TYR A 150 -2.05 -0.67 -14.66
CA TYR A 150 -3.11 -1.59 -15.05
C TYR A 150 -2.56 -2.98 -15.42
N SER A 151 -1.42 -3.05 -16.10
CA SER A 151 -0.75 -4.32 -16.41
C SER A 151 -0.31 -5.08 -15.14
N ALA A 152 0.25 -4.37 -14.15
CA ALA A 152 0.57 -4.94 -12.84
C ALA A 152 -0.69 -5.40 -12.08
N TYR A 153 -1.74 -4.58 -12.06
CA TYR A 153 -3.04 -4.91 -11.49
C TYR A 153 -3.62 -6.22 -12.07
N LYS A 154 -3.68 -6.35 -13.40
CA LYS A 154 -4.20 -7.56 -14.05
C LYS A 154 -3.39 -8.79 -13.68
N PHE A 155 -2.06 -8.67 -13.64
CA PHE A 155 -1.20 -9.78 -13.21
C PHE A 155 -1.51 -10.19 -11.76
N ILE A 156 -1.50 -9.26 -10.81
CA ILE A 156 -1.73 -9.59 -9.39
C ILE A 156 -3.14 -10.16 -9.16
N LYS A 157 -4.19 -9.55 -9.75
CA LYS A 157 -5.56 -10.08 -9.63
C LYS A 157 -5.71 -11.46 -10.29
N SER A 158 -4.99 -11.75 -11.38
CA SER A 158 -4.99 -13.11 -11.99
C SER A 158 -4.44 -14.19 -11.05
N LYS A 159 -3.73 -13.79 -9.99
CA LYS A 159 -3.21 -14.65 -8.92
C LYS A 159 -4.03 -14.57 -7.63
N ASN A 160 -5.21 -13.95 -7.68
CA ASN A 160 -6.06 -13.65 -6.51
C ASN A 160 -5.34 -12.81 -5.44
N GLY A 161 -4.31 -12.03 -5.82
CA GLY A 161 -3.62 -11.15 -4.90
C GLY A 161 -4.46 -9.91 -4.56
N ILE A 162 -4.30 -9.41 -3.33
CA ILE A 162 -4.89 -8.16 -2.86
C ILE A 162 -4.08 -6.98 -3.43
N THR A 163 -4.78 -5.98 -3.95
CA THR A 163 -4.19 -4.84 -4.66
C THR A 163 -4.48 -3.50 -3.97
N ALA A 164 -3.45 -2.66 -3.88
CA ALA A 164 -3.54 -1.27 -3.45
C ALA A 164 -3.05 -0.32 -4.55
N LEU A 165 -3.66 0.85 -4.64
CA LEU A 165 -3.21 1.95 -5.49
C LEU A 165 -3.08 3.22 -4.64
N THR A 166 -1.93 3.88 -4.68
CA THR A 166 -1.72 5.16 -3.99
C THR A 166 -1.67 6.30 -5.00
N SER A 167 -2.42 7.36 -4.71
CA SER A 167 -2.41 8.62 -5.48
C SER A 167 -1.96 9.76 -4.58
N TYR A 168 -1.35 10.80 -5.16
CA TYR A 168 -0.95 11.99 -4.41
C TYR A 168 -2.07 13.04 -4.43
N TYR A 169 -2.39 13.63 -3.27
CA TYR A 169 -3.32 14.76 -3.23
C TYR A 169 -2.60 16.08 -3.46
N PHE A 170 -3.05 16.82 -4.48
CA PHE A 170 -2.62 18.20 -4.74
C PHE A 170 -3.67 19.19 -4.24
N PRO A 171 -3.27 20.28 -3.57
CA PRO A 171 -4.11 21.45 -3.36
C PRO A 171 -4.75 21.93 -4.68
N PRO A 172 -5.98 22.49 -4.64
CA PRO A 172 -6.77 22.75 -5.84
C PRO A 172 -6.11 23.61 -6.94
N GLU A 173 -5.12 24.42 -6.58
CA GLU A 173 -4.46 25.37 -7.49
C GLU A 173 -3.09 24.89 -8.00
N GLU A 174 -2.57 23.77 -7.49
CA GLU A 174 -1.18 23.37 -7.75
C GLU A 174 -0.99 22.47 -8.99
N ASN A 175 -2.01 21.72 -9.40
CA ASN A 175 -1.88 20.77 -10.50
C ASN A 175 -2.87 21.04 -11.65
N LYS A 176 -2.40 20.84 -12.89
CA LYS A 176 -3.20 20.95 -14.13
C LYS A 176 -4.43 20.04 -14.12
N ILE A 177 -4.33 18.90 -13.44
CA ILE A 177 -5.43 17.97 -13.23
C ILE A 177 -5.46 17.54 -11.77
N SER A 178 -6.63 17.66 -11.14
CA SER A 178 -6.80 17.17 -9.77
C SER A 178 -6.63 15.66 -9.70
N MET A 179 -6.23 15.16 -8.52
CA MET A 179 -6.13 13.73 -8.22
C MET A 179 -7.39 12.97 -8.67
N GLU A 180 -8.58 13.46 -8.31
CA GLU A 180 -9.85 12.82 -8.68
C GLU A 180 -10.08 12.77 -10.19
N ASN A 181 -9.79 13.87 -10.89
CA ASN A 181 -9.98 13.93 -12.33
C ASN A 181 -8.99 13.03 -13.06
N TRP A 182 -7.76 12.92 -12.55
CA TRP A 182 -6.76 11.97 -13.05
C TRP A 182 -7.26 10.53 -12.89
N LEU A 183 -7.73 10.16 -11.69
CA LEU A 183 -8.23 8.82 -11.38
C LEU A 183 -9.48 8.48 -12.22
N LYS A 184 -10.43 9.42 -12.36
CA LYS A 184 -11.62 9.27 -13.22
C LYS A 184 -11.23 9.05 -14.67
N LYS A 185 -10.27 9.83 -15.19
CA LYS A 185 -9.89 9.82 -16.61
C LYS A 185 -9.05 8.60 -17.00
N TYR A 186 -8.09 8.20 -16.17
CA TYR A 186 -7.06 7.25 -16.60
C TYR A 186 -7.20 5.84 -16.02
N ILE A 187 -7.84 5.65 -14.86
CA ILE A 187 -8.06 4.30 -14.30
C ILE A 187 -9.27 3.64 -14.99
N PRO A 188 -9.11 2.45 -15.61
CA PRO A 188 -10.21 1.72 -16.24
C PRO A 188 -11.31 1.31 -15.26
N VAL A 189 -12.54 1.11 -15.77
CA VAL A 189 -13.72 0.78 -14.95
C VAL A 189 -13.57 -0.55 -14.20
N ASP A 190 -13.00 -1.58 -14.83
CA ASP A 190 -12.78 -2.87 -14.16
C ASP A 190 -11.79 -2.75 -13.01
N MET A 191 -10.72 -1.95 -13.18
CA MET A 191 -9.77 -1.66 -12.12
C MET A 191 -10.40 -0.83 -10.99
N LYS A 192 -11.21 0.20 -11.29
CA LYS A 192 -11.94 0.97 -10.27
C LYS A 192 -12.84 0.09 -9.39
N ASN A 193 -13.49 -0.90 -10.01
CA ASN A 193 -14.40 -1.80 -9.32
C ASN A 193 -13.70 -2.97 -8.62
N GLY A 194 -12.45 -3.27 -8.96
CA GLY A 194 -11.75 -4.47 -8.50
C GLY A 194 -10.48 -4.23 -7.70
N LEU A 195 -10.05 -2.98 -7.50
CA LEU A 195 -9.04 -2.63 -6.50
C LEU A 195 -9.58 -2.93 -5.09
N ASP A 196 -8.70 -3.42 -4.22
CA ASP A 196 -9.07 -3.77 -2.85
C ASP A 196 -8.82 -2.58 -1.90
N TYR A 197 -7.76 -1.80 -2.17
CA TYR A 197 -7.39 -0.58 -1.44
C TYR A 197 -7.08 0.57 -2.40
N VAL A 198 -7.49 1.78 -2.01
CA VAL A 198 -7.05 3.03 -2.63
C VAL A 198 -6.62 3.99 -1.53
N PHE A 199 -5.38 4.45 -1.61
CA PHE A 199 -4.78 5.30 -0.61
C PHE A 199 -4.37 6.66 -1.17
N ILE A 200 -4.21 7.63 -0.27
CA ILE A 200 -3.74 8.98 -0.58
C ILE A 200 -2.36 9.21 0.06
N SER A 201 -1.36 9.53 -0.74
CA SER A 201 -0.12 10.16 -0.26
C SER A 201 -0.35 11.66 -0.06
N TYR A 202 0.06 12.19 1.08
CA TYR A 202 -0.01 13.61 1.36
C TYR A 202 1.02 14.06 2.41
N TYR A 203 1.71 15.15 2.12
CA TYR A 203 2.74 15.75 2.98
C TYR A 203 2.48 17.23 3.17
N GLU A 204 2.09 17.65 4.38
CA GLU A 204 1.67 19.04 4.61
C GLU A 204 2.81 20.05 4.39
N ASP A 205 4.06 19.65 4.67
CA ASP A 205 5.24 20.50 4.49
C ASP A 205 5.62 20.71 3.02
N ASP A 206 5.21 19.82 2.11
CA ASP A 206 5.30 20.03 0.66
C ASP A 206 4.19 20.95 0.12
N ASN A 207 3.10 21.11 0.89
CA ASN A 207 1.88 21.82 0.45
C ASN A 207 1.61 23.07 1.30
N GLU A 208 2.66 23.74 1.78
CA GLU A 208 2.59 24.99 2.56
C GLU A 208 1.66 24.93 3.80
N GLY A 209 1.52 23.74 4.39
CA GLY A 209 0.64 23.48 5.53
C GLY A 209 -0.85 23.41 5.19
N PHE A 210 -1.22 23.37 3.90
CA PHE A 210 -2.61 23.21 3.47
C PHE A 210 -3.24 21.96 4.08
N GLN A 211 -4.52 22.04 4.43
CA GLN A 211 -5.28 20.93 4.98
C GLN A 211 -6.47 20.60 4.07
N PRO A 212 -6.46 19.43 3.42
CA PRO A 212 -7.60 19.00 2.63
C PRO A 212 -8.84 18.84 3.51
N LYS A 213 -10.01 19.12 2.94
CA LYS A 213 -11.28 18.72 3.56
C LYS A 213 -11.44 17.20 3.41
N TRP A 214 -10.75 16.43 4.25
CA TRP A 214 -10.64 14.97 4.12
C TRP A 214 -11.96 14.25 3.95
N LYS A 215 -13.02 14.69 4.64
CA LYS A 215 -14.38 14.13 4.48
C LYS A 215 -14.87 14.22 3.03
N ASP A 216 -14.70 15.38 2.40
CA ASP A 216 -15.15 15.61 1.02
C ASP A 216 -14.31 14.78 0.03
N VAL A 217 -12.99 14.74 0.24
CA VAL A 217 -12.04 13.96 -0.57
C VAL A 217 -12.39 12.47 -0.52
N PHE A 218 -12.52 11.88 0.67
CA PHE A 218 -12.85 10.46 0.81
C PHE A 218 -14.27 10.13 0.34
N THR A 219 -15.23 11.05 0.49
CA THR A 219 -16.58 10.88 -0.08
C THR A 219 -16.54 10.83 -1.61
N SER A 220 -15.67 11.62 -2.25
CA SER A 220 -15.48 11.55 -3.70
C SER A 220 -14.78 10.27 -4.13
N LEU A 221 -13.72 9.86 -3.42
CA LEU A 221 -13.02 8.60 -3.70
C LEU A 221 -13.93 7.38 -3.57
N GLU A 222 -14.82 7.33 -2.57
CA GLU A 222 -15.77 6.23 -2.39
C GLU A 222 -16.74 6.12 -3.58
N LYS A 223 -17.08 7.23 -4.25
CA LYS A 223 -17.87 7.20 -5.49
C LYS A 223 -17.07 6.69 -6.69
N ILE A 224 -15.76 6.97 -6.75
CA ILE A 224 -14.89 6.53 -7.85
C ILE A 224 -14.53 5.04 -7.68
N PHE A 225 -14.35 4.58 -6.44
CA PHE A 225 -13.91 3.25 -6.05
C PHE A 225 -14.87 2.63 -5.01
N PRO A 226 -16.08 2.23 -5.41
CA PRO A 226 -17.14 1.85 -4.47
C PRO A 226 -16.84 0.60 -3.64
N ASN A 227 -15.94 -0.26 -4.12
CA ASN A 227 -15.59 -1.53 -3.47
C ASN A 227 -14.25 -1.47 -2.72
N SER A 228 -13.48 -0.40 -2.88
CA SER A 228 -12.15 -0.28 -2.27
C SER A 228 -12.25 0.23 -0.84
N LYS A 229 -11.40 -0.30 0.03
CA LYS A 229 -11.07 0.37 1.30
C LYS A 229 -10.22 1.60 1.03
N LEU A 230 -10.47 2.68 1.78
CA LEU A 230 -9.86 3.99 1.56
C LEU A 230 -9.01 4.43 2.74
N GLY A 231 -7.94 5.18 2.46
CA GLY A 231 -7.07 5.65 3.53
C GLY A 231 -5.94 6.58 3.12
N ILE A 232 -5.05 6.85 4.07
CA ILE A 232 -3.78 7.56 3.87
C ILE A 232 -2.69 6.53 3.61
N GLY A 233 -2.02 6.64 2.46
CA GLY A 233 -1.00 5.72 1.95
C GLY A 233 0.42 6.16 2.24
N GLU A 234 0.59 7.46 2.49
CA GLU A 234 1.83 8.07 2.97
C GLU A 234 1.47 9.33 3.77
N CYS A 235 2.16 9.52 4.90
CA CYS A 235 2.19 10.78 5.62
C CYS A 235 3.48 10.91 6.42
N GLY A 236 3.75 12.12 6.89
CA GLY A 236 4.91 12.44 7.71
C GLY A 236 5.49 13.79 7.33
N ASN A 237 6.74 14.00 7.70
CA ASN A 237 7.52 15.15 7.28
C ASN A 237 8.45 14.78 6.12
N THR A 238 8.47 15.60 5.08
CA THR A 238 9.48 15.55 4.00
C THR A 238 10.69 16.41 4.32
N SER A 239 10.53 17.43 5.17
CA SER A 239 11.63 18.30 5.58
C SER A 239 12.72 17.52 6.33
N GLN A 240 13.95 17.55 5.81
CA GLN A 240 15.12 16.91 6.42
C GLN A 240 15.42 17.43 7.84
N ASN A 241 14.98 18.65 8.16
CA ASN A 241 15.19 19.30 9.45
C ASN A 241 13.92 19.33 10.31
N ALA A 242 12.93 18.47 10.01
CA ALA A 242 11.71 18.38 10.81
C ALA A 242 12.02 18.10 12.29
N THR A 243 11.56 18.99 13.17
CA THR A 243 11.79 18.84 14.60
C THR A 243 10.98 17.68 15.17
N LYS A 244 11.39 17.18 16.33
CA LYS A 244 10.65 16.16 17.08
C LYS A 244 9.20 16.58 17.34
N GLU A 245 8.98 17.84 17.69
CA GLU A 245 7.66 18.41 17.95
C GLU A 245 6.78 18.42 16.69
N SER A 246 7.38 18.70 15.52
CA SER A 246 6.68 18.62 14.22
C SER A 246 6.22 17.20 13.93
N LYS A 247 7.10 16.21 14.12
CA LYS A 247 6.79 14.78 13.92
C LYS A 247 5.66 14.33 14.84
N ILE A 248 5.75 14.65 16.13
CA ILE A 248 4.71 14.36 17.14
C ILE A 248 3.37 15.01 16.77
N LYS A 249 3.39 16.27 16.32
CA LYS A 249 2.17 16.98 15.87
C LYS A 249 1.52 16.25 14.69
N MET A 250 2.29 15.84 13.69
CA MET A 250 1.77 15.13 12.52
C MET A 250 1.28 13.72 12.85
N ILE A 251 1.99 12.97 13.69
CA ILE A 251 1.53 11.66 14.20
C ILE A 251 0.14 11.82 14.83
N ASN A 252 0.00 12.79 15.74
CA ASN A 252 -1.27 13.07 16.40
C ASN A 252 -2.36 13.50 15.43
N HIS A 253 -2.02 14.23 14.37
CA HIS A 253 -2.99 14.60 13.34
C HIS A 253 -3.47 13.37 12.56
N TYR A 254 -2.56 12.61 11.94
CA TYR A 254 -2.93 11.53 11.02
C TYR A 254 -3.51 10.33 11.74
N TYR A 255 -2.86 9.81 12.79
CA TYR A 255 -3.28 8.55 13.40
C TYR A 255 -4.60 8.66 14.20
N SER A 256 -5.00 9.89 14.53
CA SER A 256 -6.26 10.21 15.20
C SER A 256 -7.41 10.57 14.24
N MET A 257 -7.17 10.59 12.92
CA MET A 257 -8.22 10.93 11.95
C MET A 257 -9.48 10.07 12.16
N PRO A 258 -10.68 10.69 12.17
CA PRO A 258 -11.93 9.97 12.36
C PRO A 258 -12.27 9.14 11.12
N LYS A 259 -13.23 8.24 11.27
CA LYS A 259 -13.82 7.55 10.13
C LYS A 259 -14.62 8.52 9.26
N TYR A 260 -14.12 8.86 8.07
CA TYR A 260 -14.76 9.83 7.17
C TYR A 260 -15.92 9.26 6.34
N THR A 261 -15.79 8.00 5.91
CA THR A 261 -16.78 7.27 5.11
C THR A 261 -16.87 5.81 5.55
N THR A 262 -17.80 5.04 5.00
CA THR A 262 -17.96 3.61 5.34
C THR A 262 -16.72 2.81 4.98
N ASN A 263 -16.12 3.11 3.83
CA ASN A 263 -14.93 2.45 3.31
C ASN A 263 -13.61 2.99 3.87
N TYR A 264 -13.62 4.12 4.57
CA TYR A 264 -12.41 4.66 5.20
C TYR A 264 -11.96 3.78 6.37
N ILE A 265 -10.70 3.38 6.34
CA ILE A 265 -10.07 2.43 7.28
C ILE A 265 -8.78 2.99 7.91
N GLY A 266 -8.43 4.25 7.68
CA GLY A 266 -7.18 4.82 8.18
C GLY A 266 -6.03 4.70 7.20
N GLY A 267 -5.00 3.91 7.46
CA GLY A 267 -3.86 3.73 6.54
C GLY A 267 -2.55 4.35 7.05
N TYR A 268 -2.50 5.64 7.39
CA TYR A 268 -1.44 6.33 8.16
C TYR A 268 0.03 5.93 7.97
N PHE A 269 0.44 5.46 6.78
CA PHE A 269 1.78 4.91 6.59
C PHE A 269 2.85 5.99 6.80
N TRP A 270 3.45 5.99 7.98
CA TRP A 270 4.46 6.98 8.36
C TRP A 270 5.73 6.71 7.56
N TRP A 271 6.05 7.61 6.63
CA TRP A 271 7.07 7.38 5.60
C TRP A 271 8.47 7.14 6.18
N ASN A 272 8.92 8.00 7.10
CA ASN A 272 10.25 7.94 7.70
C ASN A 272 10.30 7.13 9.02
N TRP A 273 9.48 6.07 9.14
CA TRP A 273 9.31 5.39 10.45
C TRP A 273 10.62 4.80 10.99
N VAL A 274 11.46 4.22 10.15
CA VAL A 274 12.74 3.66 10.60
C VAL A 274 13.66 4.76 11.13
N GLN A 275 13.77 5.86 10.41
CA GLN A 275 14.64 7.00 10.72
C GLN A 275 14.16 7.74 11.97
N ASP A 276 12.84 7.86 12.14
CA ASP A 276 12.25 8.62 13.22
C ASP A 276 12.08 7.81 14.50
N CYS A 277 11.81 6.52 14.39
CA CYS A 277 11.32 5.71 15.49
C CYS A 277 12.30 4.61 15.95
N ILE A 278 13.42 4.38 15.25
CA ILE A 278 14.36 3.30 15.57
C ILE A 278 15.75 3.86 15.95
N PRO A 279 16.32 3.45 17.10
CA PRO A 279 15.78 2.51 18.08
C PRO A 279 14.56 3.07 18.84
N HIS A 280 13.65 2.18 19.24
CA HIS A 280 12.39 2.56 19.89
C HIS A 280 12.55 2.95 21.37
N LYS A 281 13.59 2.43 22.05
CA LYS A 281 13.83 2.68 23.47
C LYS A 281 14.21 4.14 23.69
N ASN A 282 13.52 4.79 24.63
CA ASN A 282 13.69 6.23 24.93
C ASN A 282 13.47 7.14 23.71
N ASN A 283 12.66 6.70 22.74
CA ASN A 283 12.29 7.48 21.57
C ASN A 283 10.86 8.00 21.71
N GLU A 284 10.73 9.31 21.90
CA GLU A 284 9.43 9.97 22.09
C GLU A 284 8.57 9.94 20.82
N VAL A 285 9.16 9.93 19.62
CA VAL A 285 8.40 9.86 18.36
C VAL A 285 7.79 8.47 18.19
N TRP A 286 8.56 7.41 18.48
CA TRP A 286 8.03 6.05 18.50
C TRP A 286 6.92 5.90 19.55
N LEU A 287 7.14 6.43 20.76
CA LEU A 287 6.17 6.35 21.86
C LEU A 287 4.85 7.02 21.49
N GLU A 288 4.92 8.20 20.87
CA GLU A 288 3.71 8.92 20.47
C GLU A 288 2.93 8.20 19.36
N LEU A 289 3.64 7.66 18.36
CA LEU A 289 3.03 6.86 17.30
C LEU A 289 2.37 5.60 17.88
N SER A 290 3.07 4.91 18.78
CA SER A 290 2.53 3.77 19.54
C SER A 290 1.26 4.15 20.31
N ASN A 291 1.25 5.27 21.04
CA ASN A 291 0.09 5.73 21.81
C ASN A 291 -1.15 6.01 20.95
N ASN A 292 -0.98 6.33 19.67
CA ASN A 292 -2.07 6.61 18.73
C ASN A 292 -2.60 5.35 17.99
N MET A 293 -1.93 4.20 18.13
CA MET A 293 -2.40 2.91 17.62
C MET A 293 -3.33 2.24 18.66
N LYS A 294 -4.65 2.35 18.47
CA LYS A 294 -5.69 1.89 19.41
C LYS A 294 -6.75 1.04 18.72
#